data_AF-A0A957U237-F1
#
_entry.id   AF-A0A957U237-F1
#
_cell.length_a   1.000
_cell.length_b   1.000
_cell.length_c   1.000
_cell.angle_alpha   90.00
_cell.angle_beta   90.00
_cell.angle_gamma   90.00
#
_symmetry.space_group_name_H-M   'P 1'
#
loop_
_entity.id
_entity.type
_entity.pdbx_description
1 polymer ?
#
loop_
_entity_poly.entity_id
_entity_poly.type
_entity_poly.pdbx_seq_one_letter_code
_entity_poly.pdbx_strand_id
1 'polypeptide(L)'
;MRHNIECTQLADFSMKLSSQQLGQLQNALLSAYPTIDDLRMMVRLELDIRLDEVATGENLRVIVFKLLTWAESNGRIRELIDGAHRQNAGSPEIQKLHQDMFDWSALSDPVPGTFAERGSHRDNMAPAEIDVFLTYSRADSELMHRVHGDLREAGLSVWIDEGLEAGTVDWQEAIEEAIRQARCLVVLLSPDAKDSQWVTREIALAQQLKKHIFPVLAGGDLSSAIPFSLITTQWTDVRKEYARNIDEKLIPVLLRFTRAQSMPEQRTARSRPTSQVSAPPPVSQGAWHWQRRTRVGAMLGLILLIGAGAWLLADQFSWLPGARLDTSPKSMVNQVDGAEYAFVPSGKFYMGTDPRVDSMGNEREYPGKKVMLDGYYIMRTEVTNRQFGLCVAAQVCEEPNNSDWARPELANRPVTDVTWEQADAYARWVKGRLPTEAEWEKAGRGTAGNIYPWGNKPPTAELLNYRGILNRTADVSSYPAGAYGLYDMAGNVWEWTSSQYPPYPFDPVASSAPTTIDTYLVTRGAAWAGSPQAVRCATRHTESPDAHDQFIGFRVVYQ
;
A
#
# COMPACT_ATOMS: atom_id res chain seq x y z
N MET A 1 -20.49 -5.40 -54.45
CA MET A 1 -19.38 -6.08 -53.75
C MET A 1 -19.29 -5.48 -52.36
N ARG A 2 -19.69 -6.25 -51.34
CA ARG A 2 -19.59 -5.88 -49.92
C ARG A 2 -18.17 -6.22 -49.46
N HIS A 3 -17.48 -5.32 -48.76
CA HIS A 3 -16.31 -5.69 -47.96
C HIS A 3 -16.56 -5.21 -46.52
N ASN A 4 -16.85 -6.19 -45.67
CA ASN A 4 -16.77 -6.09 -44.22
C ASN A 4 -15.30 -5.90 -43.84
N ILE A 5 -15.00 -4.91 -43.02
CA ILE A 5 -13.78 -4.91 -42.21
C ILE A 5 -14.25 -5.17 -40.79
N GLU A 6 -13.96 -6.37 -40.30
CA GLU A 6 -14.20 -6.77 -38.93
C GLU A 6 -13.25 -6.03 -37.99
N CYS A 7 -13.85 -5.42 -36.99
CA CYS A 7 -13.23 -4.88 -35.80
C CYS A 7 -12.93 -6.05 -34.85
N THR A 8 -11.68 -6.28 -34.46
CA THR A 8 -11.36 -6.79 -33.11
C THR A 8 -9.85 -6.80 -32.78
N GLN A 9 -9.59 -6.46 -31.52
CA GLN A 9 -8.38 -6.68 -30.71
C GLN A 9 -7.24 -5.66 -30.81
N LEU A 10 -7.50 -4.45 -30.31
CA LEU A 10 -6.47 -3.65 -29.63
C LEU A 10 -6.35 -4.14 -28.18
N ALA A 11 -5.18 -4.66 -27.81
CA ALA A 11 -4.87 -5.05 -26.45
C ALA A 11 -4.74 -3.81 -25.55
N ASP A 12 -5.35 -3.90 -24.39
CA ASP A 12 -5.44 -2.89 -23.32
C ASP A 12 -4.07 -2.33 -22.92
N PHE A 13 -3.77 -1.10 -23.31
CA PHE A 13 -2.67 -0.29 -22.79
C PHE A 13 -3.22 0.59 -21.65
N SER A 14 -2.95 0.25 -20.40
CA SER A 14 -3.27 1.12 -19.25
C SER A 14 -2.30 2.31 -19.24
N MET A 15 -2.70 3.40 -19.91
CA MET A 15 -2.00 4.68 -19.84
C MET A 15 -2.36 5.36 -18.52
N LYS A 16 -1.42 5.38 -17.56
CA LYS A 16 -1.58 6.13 -16.29
C LYS A 16 -1.16 7.58 -16.51
N LEU A 17 -2.08 8.51 -16.29
CA LEU A 17 -1.83 9.94 -16.48
C LEU A 17 -1.39 10.60 -15.16
N SER A 18 -0.45 11.53 -15.22
CA SER A 18 -0.09 12.38 -14.07
C SER A 18 -1.21 13.38 -13.75
N SER A 19 -1.26 13.91 -12.52
CA SER A 19 -2.25 14.92 -12.12
C SER A 19 -2.23 16.18 -13.00
N GLN A 20 -1.04 16.57 -13.49
CA GLN A 20 -0.90 17.69 -14.43
C GLN A 20 -1.51 17.35 -15.79
N GLN A 21 -1.28 16.13 -16.29
CA GLN A 21 -1.83 15.65 -17.56
C GLN A 21 -3.36 15.49 -17.47
N LEU A 22 -3.88 14.97 -16.35
CA LEU A 22 -5.32 14.90 -16.07
C LEU A 22 -5.97 16.29 -16.00
N GLY A 23 -5.31 17.27 -15.35
CA GLY A 23 -5.79 18.64 -15.28
C GLY A 23 -5.80 19.34 -16.65
N GLN A 24 -4.77 19.14 -17.46
CA GLN A 24 -4.72 19.63 -18.85
C GLN A 24 -5.84 19.02 -19.69
N LEU A 25 -6.04 17.70 -19.58
CA LEU A 25 -7.07 16.97 -20.30
C LEU A 25 -8.48 17.38 -19.88
N GLN A 26 -8.70 17.57 -18.58
CA GLN A 26 -9.98 18.08 -18.05
C GLN A 26 -10.29 19.48 -18.60
N ASN A 27 -9.33 20.39 -18.58
CA ASN A 27 -9.52 21.75 -19.07
C ASN A 27 -9.77 21.78 -20.59
N ALA A 28 -9.08 20.94 -21.36
CA ALA A 28 -9.29 20.86 -22.80
C ALA A 28 -10.66 20.28 -23.16
N LEU A 29 -11.12 19.24 -22.47
CA LEU A 29 -12.46 18.69 -22.67
C LEU A 29 -13.55 19.70 -22.28
N LEU A 30 -13.36 20.47 -21.21
CA LEU A 30 -14.29 21.52 -20.82
C LEU A 30 -14.33 22.67 -21.83
N SER A 31 -13.19 23.00 -22.43
CA SER A 31 -13.10 24.02 -23.50
C SER A 31 -13.80 23.54 -24.78
N ALA A 32 -13.52 22.30 -25.20
CA ALA A 32 -14.00 21.75 -26.46
C ALA A 32 -15.47 21.31 -26.42
N TYR A 33 -15.98 20.95 -25.25
CA TYR A 33 -17.35 20.48 -25.04
C TYR A 33 -17.99 21.29 -23.90
N PRO A 34 -18.43 22.54 -24.16
CA PRO A 34 -18.87 23.47 -23.12
C PRO A 34 -20.25 23.14 -22.54
N THR A 35 -21.00 22.20 -23.15
CA THR A 35 -22.28 21.72 -22.63
C THR A 35 -22.27 20.21 -22.40
N ILE A 36 -23.14 19.76 -21.49
CA ILE A 36 -23.33 18.33 -21.20
C ILE A 36 -23.83 17.57 -22.43
N ASP A 37 -24.63 18.21 -23.29
CA ASP A 37 -25.17 17.57 -24.49
C ASP A 37 -24.09 17.35 -25.55
N ASP A 38 -23.16 18.30 -25.72
CA ASP A 38 -22.02 18.15 -26.63
C ASP A 38 -21.11 16.99 -26.17
N LEU A 39 -20.81 16.93 -24.86
CA LEU A 39 -20.01 15.85 -24.28
C LEU A 39 -20.73 14.50 -24.38
N ARG A 40 -22.05 14.47 -24.16
CA ARG A 40 -22.88 13.28 -24.27
C ARG A 40 -22.91 12.75 -25.70
N MET A 41 -22.97 13.64 -26.69
CA MET A 41 -22.92 13.26 -28.10
C MET A 41 -21.56 12.65 -28.45
N MET A 42 -20.45 13.30 -28.05
CA MET A 42 -19.11 12.78 -28.30
C MET A 42 -18.90 11.41 -27.64
N VAL A 43 -19.25 11.25 -26.36
CA VAL A 43 -19.07 9.98 -25.65
C VAL A 43 -19.92 8.87 -26.26
N ARG A 44 -21.15 9.18 -26.67
CA ARG A 44 -22.01 8.18 -27.31
C ARG A 44 -21.48 7.74 -28.67
N LEU A 45 -20.96 8.66 -29.47
CA LEU A 45 -20.48 8.36 -30.82
C LEU A 45 -19.12 7.65 -30.80
N GLU A 46 -18.24 8.00 -29.86
CA GLU A 46 -16.85 7.57 -29.88
C GLU A 46 -16.55 6.42 -28.91
N LEU A 47 -17.28 6.31 -27.80
CA LEU A 47 -17.05 5.28 -26.79
C LEU A 47 -18.19 4.24 -26.70
N ASP A 48 -19.22 4.37 -27.56
CA ASP A 48 -20.42 3.53 -27.62
C ASP A 48 -21.07 3.27 -26.24
N ILE A 49 -21.07 4.30 -25.39
CA ILE A 49 -21.64 4.24 -24.04
C ILE A 49 -22.45 5.50 -23.74
N ARG A 50 -23.49 5.38 -22.91
CA ARG A 50 -24.24 6.56 -22.48
C ARG A 50 -23.46 7.28 -21.38
N LEU A 51 -23.26 8.59 -21.53
CA LEU A 51 -22.50 9.40 -20.55
C LEU A 51 -23.02 9.22 -19.12
N ASP A 52 -24.33 9.08 -18.92
CA ASP A 52 -24.96 8.87 -17.62
C ASP A 52 -24.67 7.50 -16.98
N GLU A 53 -24.16 6.52 -17.73
CA GLU A 53 -23.74 5.22 -17.19
C GLU A 53 -22.34 5.27 -16.58
N VAL A 54 -21.51 6.23 -17.00
CA VAL A 54 -20.09 6.33 -16.63
C VAL A 54 -19.75 7.59 -15.84
N ALA A 55 -20.54 8.65 -16.01
CA ALA A 55 -20.30 9.95 -15.40
C ALA A 55 -21.60 10.71 -15.14
N THR A 56 -21.98 10.80 -13.86
CA THR A 56 -23.14 11.58 -13.38
C THR A 56 -22.69 12.68 -12.42
N GLY A 57 -23.30 13.86 -12.51
CA GLY A 57 -22.93 14.98 -11.64
C GLY A 57 -23.83 16.21 -11.82
N GLU A 58 -23.74 17.13 -10.86
CA GLU A 58 -24.55 18.35 -10.82
C GLU A 58 -24.00 19.45 -11.74
N ASN A 59 -22.74 19.35 -12.16
CA ASN A 59 -22.13 20.28 -13.11
C ASN A 59 -21.19 19.57 -14.10
N LEU A 60 -20.92 20.22 -15.23
CA LEU A 60 -20.12 19.68 -16.33
C LEU A 60 -18.69 19.34 -15.92
N ARG A 61 -18.07 20.12 -15.02
CA ARG A 61 -16.70 19.90 -14.53
C ARG A 61 -16.55 18.60 -13.77
N VAL A 62 -17.54 18.26 -12.94
CA VAL A 62 -17.62 16.97 -12.23
C VAL A 62 -17.89 15.82 -13.19
N ILE A 63 -18.73 16.03 -14.21
CA ILE A 63 -19.01 15.01 -15.23
C ILE A 63 -17.76 14.69 -16.06
N VAL A 64 -17.04 15.71 -16.55
CA VAL A 64 -15.77 15.50 -17.29
C VAL A 64 -14.74 14.80 -16.42
N PHE A 65 -14.63 15.16 -15.14
CA PHE A 65 -13.72 14.49 -14.21
C PHE A 65 -14.04 13.00 -14.05
N LYS A 66 -15.31 12.66 -13.77
CA LYS A 66 -15.72 11.26 -13.61
C LYS A 66 -15.55 10.45 -14.89
N LEU A 67 -15.79 11.07 -16.05
CA LEU A 67 -15.53 10.47 -17.35
C LEU A 67 -14.04 10.14 -17.53
N LEU A 68 -13.15 11.04 -17.11
CA LEU A 68 -11.69 10.82 -17.15
C LEU A 68 -11.24 9.72 -16.17
N THR A 69 -11.73 9.74 -14.94
CA THR A 69 -11.42 8.68 -13.95
C THR A 69 -11.91 7.32 -14.43
N TRP A 70 -13.10 7.26 -15.01
CA TRP A 70 -13.64 6.04 -15.61
C TRP A 70 -12.78 5.58 -16.80
N ALA A 71 -12.44 6.49 -17.72
CA ALA A 71 -11.63 6.15 -18.88
C ALA A 71 -10.23 5.67 -18.48
N GLU A 72 -9.61 6.26 -17.46
CA GLU A 72 -8.31 5.82 -16.92
C GLU A 72 -8.41 4.43 -16.29
N SER A 73 -9.42 4.21 -15.44
CA SER A 73 -9.62 2.94 -14.74
C SER A 73 -9.95 1.78 -15.68
N ASN A 74 -10.44 2.07 -16.89
CA ASN A 74 -10.80 1.09 -17.90
C ASN A 74 -9.85 1.08 -19.11
N GLY A 75 -8.70 1.78 -19.06
CA GLY A 75 -7.74 1.79 -20.17
C GLY A 75 -8.22 2.53 -21.44
N ARG A 76 -9.31 3.31 -21.36
CA ARG A 76 -9.98 3.98 -22.49
C ARG A 76 -9.61 5.45 -22.68
N ILE A 77 -8.57 5.95 -21.98
CA ILE A 77 -8.14 7.36 -22.09
C ILE A 77 -7.79 7.73 -23.54
N ARG A 78 -7.09 6.85 -24.25
CA ARG A 78 -6.70 7.10 -25.64
C ARG A 78 -7.92 7.23 -26.54
N GLU A 79 -8.87 6.32 -26.40
CA GLU A 79 -10.12 6.31 -27.17
C GLU A 79 -10.95 7.58 -26.91
N LEU A 80 -11.01 8.04 -25.66
CA LEU A 80 -11.66 9.28 -25.28
C LEU A 80 -10.99 10.52 -25.92
N ILE A 81 -9.66 10.58 -25.93
CA ILE A 81 -8.91 11.71 -26.53
C ILE A 81 -9.03 11.70 -28.06
N ASP A 82 -8.85 10.53 -28.69
CA ASP A 82 -8.97 10.37 -30.14
C ASP A 82 -10.39 10.72 -30.61
N GLY A 83 -11.40 10.28 -29.86
CA GLY A 83 -12.80 10.61 -30.11
C GLY A 83 -13.08 12.11 -29.94
N ALA A 84 -12.56 12.70 -28.87
CA ALA A 84 -12.67 14.14 -28.63
C ALA A 84 -12.01 14.96 -29.74
N HIS A 85 -10.89 14.50 -30.30
CA HIS A 85 -10.22 15.14 -31.42
C HIS A 85 -11.00 14.99 -32.74
N ARG A 86 -11.53 13.79 -33.05
CA ARG A 86 -12.35 13.58 -34.25
C ARG A 86 -13.60 14.46 -34.29
N GLN A 87 -14.28 14.61 -33.15
CA GLN A 87 -15.52 15.37 -33.05
C GLN A 87 -15.30 16.88 -32.96
N ASN A 88 -14.14 17.33 -32.47
CA ASN A 88 -13.82 18.76 -32.36
C ASN A 88 -12.36 19.07 -32.73
N ALA A 89 -12.01 18.77 -33.99
CA ALA A 89 -10.65 18.99 -34.53
C ALA A 89 -10.25 20.48 -34.62
N GLY A 90 -11.19 21.40 -34.42
CA GLY A 90 -10.96 22.84 -34.43
C GLY A 90 -10.55 23.44 -33.07
N SER A 91 -10.60 22.67 -31.97
CA SER A 91 -10.14 23.13 -30.65
C SER A 91 -8.60 23.07 -30.58
N PRO A 92 -7.92 24.22 -30.36
CA PRO A 92 -6.47 24.27 -30.21
C PRO A 92 -5.96 23.43 -29.03
N GLU A 93 -6.75 23.34 -27.95
CA GLU A 93 -6.39 22.61 -26.74
C GLU A 93 -6.43 21.09 -26.96
N ILE A 94 -7.47 20.59 -27.64
CA ILE A 94 -7.57 19.16 -27.99
C ILE A 94 -6.55 18.80 -29.08
N GLN A 95 -6.28 19.71 -30.02
CA GLN A 95 -5.25 19.49 -31.04
C GLN A 95 -3.85 19.41 -30.43
N LYS A 96 -3.54 20.29 -29.47
CA LYS A 96 -2.27 20.24 -28.73
C LYS A 96 -2.16 18.94 -27.92
N LEU A 97 -3.20 18.54 -27.21
CA LEU A 97 -3.20 17.28 -26.46
C LEU A 97 -3.06 16.04 -27.36
N HIS A 98 -3.74 16.03 -28.51
CA HIS A 98 -3.62 14.94 -29.48
C HIS A 98 -2.21 14.87 -30.10
N GLN A 99 -1.54 16.02 -30.27
CA GLN A 99 -0.13 16.10 -30.71
C GLN A 99 0.83 15.64 -29.60
N ASP A 100 0.67 16.13 -28.38
CA ASP A 100 1.49 15.75 -27.22
C ASP A 100 1.32 14.25 -26.88
N MET A 101 0.13 13.68 -27.10
CA MET A 101 -0.16 12.26 -26.94
C MET A 101 0.55 11.37 -27.98
N PHE A 102 0.87 11.89 -29.17
CA PHE A 102 1.68 11.19 -30.17
C PHE A 102 3.15 11.08 -29.72
N ASP A 103 3.67 12.06 -28.98
CA ASP A 103 5.01 12.03 -28.39
C ASP A 103 5.09 11.09 -27.16
N TRP A 104 3.98 10.92 -26.43
CA TRP A 104 3.89 9.96 -25.32
C TRP A 104 3.83 8.49 -25.77
N SER A 105 3.54 8.26 -27.06
CA SER A 105 3.62 6.93 -27.68
C SER A 105 5.02 6.55 -28.16
N ALA A 106 5.98 7.49 -28.14
CA ALA A 106 7.38 7.25 -28.48
C ALA A 106 8.26 6.88 -27.26
N LEU A 107 7.73 6.99 -26.03
CA LEU A 107 8.41 6.68 -24.76
C LEU A 107 7.87 5.41 -24.06
N SER A 108 7.16 4.56 -24.79
CA SER A 108 6.70 3.26 -24.28
C SER A 108 7.20 2.15 -25.21
N ASP A 109 8.07 1.28 -24.70
CA ASP A 109 8.59 0.14 -25.45
C ASP A 109 7.45 -0.82 -25.89
N PRO A 110 7.50 -1.36 -27.12
CA PRO A 110 6.48 -2.26 -27.63
C PRO A 110 6.59 -3.69 -27.07
N VAL A 111 5.45 -4.31 -26.82
CA VAL A 111 5.30 -5.75 -26.49
C VAL A 111 5.79 -6.62 -27.67
N PRO A 112 6.54 -7.72 -27.43
CA PRO A 112 7.06 -8.53 -28.54
C PRO A 112 5.98 -9.41 -29.18
N GLY A 113 5.79 -9.24 -30.50
CA GLY A 113 5.61 -10.35 -31.42
C GLY A 113 4.33 -10.40 -32.27
N THR A 114 4.42 -9.95 -33.53
CA THR A 114 3.84 -10.66 -34.70
C THR A 114 4.65 -10.30 -35.96
N PHE A 115 5.18 -11.31 -36.65
CA PHE A 115 6.07 -11.24 -37.81
C PHE A 115 5.33 -10.90 -39.13
N ALA A 116 5.93 -10.04 -39.97
CA ALA A 116 5.96 -10.18 -41.43
C ALA A 116 7.04 -9.27 -42.09
N GLU A 117 8.20 -9.88 -42.33
CA GLU A 117 9.24 -9.67 -43.35
C GLU A 117 9.36 -8.34 -44.15
N ARG A 118 10.51 -7.65 -43.98
CA ARG A 118 11.60 -7.68 -44.98
C ARG A 118 12.94 -7.17 -44.42
N GLY A 119 14.03 -7.82 -44.86
CA GLY A 119 15.40 -7.80 -44.35
C GLY A 119 16.06 -6.42 -44.16
N SER A 120 17.19 -6.29 -43.47
CA SER A 120 18.29 -7.26 -43.28
C SER A 120 19.23 -6.75 -42.18
N HIS A 121 19.92 -7.70 -41.53
CA HIS A 121 20.95 -7.55 -40.50
C HIS A 121 20.47 -7.47 -39.05
N ARG A 122 20.24 -8.66 -38.48
CA ARG A 122 20.92 -9.11 -37.25
C ARG A 122 20.74 -10.62 -37.11
N ASP A 123 21.79 -11.35 -37.46
CA ASP A 123 21.99 -12.75 -37.07
C ASP A 123 22.44 -12.81 -35.60
N ASN A 124 21.92 -13.80 -34.87
CA ASN A 124 22.35 -14.32 -33.55
C ASN A 124 22.28 -13.39 -32.31
N MET A 125 21.38 -13.72 -31.37
CA MET A 125 21.68 -13.60 -29.92
C MET A 125 21.02 -14.72 -29.12
N ALA A 126 21.84 -15.55 -28.48
CA ALA A 126 21.50 -16.62 -27.54
C ALA A 126 21.36 -16.07 -26.08
N PRO A 127 20.97 -16.85 -25.04
CA PRO A 127 20.58 -16.28 -23.74
C PRO A 127 21.74 -16.07 -22.74
N ALA A 128 21.53 -15.04 -21.91
CA ALA A 128 22.07 -14.72 -20.57
C ALA A 128 23.35 -13.88 -20.49
N GLU A 129 23.39 -12.87 -19.60
CA GLU A 129 24.65 -12.17 -19.29
C GLU A 129 25.08 -12.14 -17.83
N ILE A 130 24.25 -12.44 -16.81
CA ILE A 130 24.69 -12.39 -15.39
C ILE A 130 24.39 -13.71 -14.67
N ASP A 131 25.44 -14.40 -14.19
CA ASP A 131 25.28 -15.62 -13.38
C ASP A 131 25.05 -15.28 -11.91
N VAL A 132 25.82 -14.36 -11.35
CA VAL A 132 25.82 -14.02 -9.92
C VAL A 132 25.72 -12.52 -9.73
N PHE A 133 24.78 -12.09 -8.90
CA PHE A 133 24.79 -10.76 -8.30
C PHE A 133 25.46 -10.88 -6.92
N LEU A 134 26.55 -10.15 -6.71
CA LEU A 134 27.33 -10.19 -5.47
C LEU A 134 26.99 -8.98 -4.60
N THR A 135 26.34 -9.23 -3.46
CA THR A 135 25.92 -8.20 -2.50
C THR A 135 26.81 -8.20 -1.25
N TYR A 136 27.21 -7.00 -0.81
CA TYR A 136 28.20 -6.79 0.24
C TYR A 136 28.04 -5.40 0.89
N SER A 137 28.57 -5.23 2.11
CA SER A 137 28.75 -3.87 2.65
C SER A 137 30.00 -3.24 2.08
N ARG A 138 30.02 -1.92 1.87
CA ARG A 138 31.24 -1.20 1.46
C ARG A 138 32.44 -1.43 2.40
N ALA A 139 32.16 -1.72 3.68
CA ALA A 139 33.18 -2.08 4.67
C ALA A 139 33.86 -3.43 4.36
N ASP A 140 33.19 -4.31 3.62
CA ASP A 140 33.70 -5.63 3.20
C ASP A 140 34.31 -5.61 1.78
N SER A 141 34.59 -4.43 1.23
CA SER A 141 35.04 -4.27 -0.16
C SER A 141 36.30 -5.07 -0.49
N GLU A 142 37.27 -5.16 0.42
CA GLU A 142 38.49 -5.97 0.21
C GLU A 142 38.18 -7.46 0.01
N LEU A 143 37.30 -8.01 0.86
CA LEU A 143 36.87 -9.41 0.74
C LEU A 143 35.98 -9.62 -0.49
N MET A 144 35.11 -8.65 -0.79
CA MET A 144 34.30 -8.66 -2.01
C MET A 144 35.17 -8.79 -3.25
N HIS A 145 36.20 -7.97 -3.42
CA HIS A 145 37.09 -8.01 -4.58
C HIS A 145 37.74 -9.39 -4.74
N ARG A 146 38.12 -10.01 -3.62
CA ARG A 146 38.72 -11.33 -3.60
C ARG A 146 37.72 -12.40 -4.06
N VAL A 147 36.52 -12.43 -3.48
CA VAL A 147 35.45 -13.37 -3.87
C VAL A 147 35.03 -13.15 -5.32
N HIS A 148 34.87 -11.89 -5.74
CA HIS A 148 34.57 -11.53 -7.12
C HIS A 148 35.64 -12.07 -8.09
N GLY A 149 36.93 -11.88 -7.77
CA GLY A 149 38.05 -12.41 -8.55
C GLY A 149 37.98 -13.94 -8.70
N ASP A 150 37.83 -14.65 -7.60
CA ASP A 150 37.79 -16.12 -7.59
C ASP A 150 36.59 -16.67 -8.37
N LEU A 151 35.41 -16.05 -8.24
CA LEU A 151 34.21 -16.44 -8.99
C LEU A 151 34.38 -16.20 -10.50
N ARG A 152 35.03 -15.10 -10.90
CA ARG A 152 35.31 -14.80 -12.31
C ARG A 152 36.38 -15.72 -12.90
N GLU A 153 37.41 -16.07 -12.13
CA GLU A 153 38.43 -17.05 -12.55
C GLU A 153 37.81 -18.44 -12.76
N ALA A 154 36.79 -18.80 -11.98
CA ALA A 154 35.99 -20.00 -12.17
C ALA A 154 35.04 -19.96 -13.40
N GLY A 155 35.00 -18.84 -14.12
CA GLY A 155 34.23 -18.67 -15.35
C GLY A 155 32.78 -18.24 -15.16
N LEU A 156 32.41 -17.69 -14.00
CA LEU A 156 31.08 -17.12 -13.75
C LEU A 156 31.02 -15.64 -14.15
N SER A 157 29.91 -15.20 -14.73
CA SER A 157 29.63 -13.77 -14.91
C SER A 157 29.10 -13.17 -13.60
N VAL A 158 29.87 -12.28 -12.98
CA VAL A 158 29.55 -11.69 -11.67
C VAL A 158 29.34 -10.19 -11.82
N TRP A 159 28.24 -9.68 -11.25
CA TRP A 159 27.91 -8.26 -11.20
C TRP A 159 28.10 -7.72 -9.77
N ILE A 160 28.65 -6.50 -9.66
CA ILE A 160 28.87 -5.71 -8.43
C ILE A 160 28.48 -4.24 -8.68
N ASP A 161 28.14 -3.50 -7.62
CA ASP A 161 27.70 -2.10 -7.67
C ASP A 161 28.85 -1.07 -7.68
N GLU A 162 30.11 -1.53 -7.80
CA GLU A 162 31.28 -0.68 -7.71
C GLU A 162 31.47 0.20 -8.97
N GLY A 163 31.57 1.52 -8.76
CA GLY A 163 31.72 2.51 -9.82
C GLY A 163 30.45 3.28 -10.21
N LEU A 164 29.32 2.99 -9.56
CA LEU A 164 28.07 3.72 -9.74
C LEU A 164 27.87 4.73 -8.59
N GLU A 165 27.60 6.01 -8.90
CA GLU A 165 27.38 7.06 -7.89
C GLU A 165 26.06 6.83 -7.14
N ALA A 166 26.14 6.58 -5.84
CA ALA A 166 24.96 6.32 -5.01
C ALA A 166 24.11 7.58 -4.84
N GLY A 167 22.81 7.51 -5.20
CA GLY A 167 21.84 8.58 -4.98
C GLY A 167 21.12 9.09 -6.23
N THR A 168 21.42 8.56 -7.42
CA THR A 168 20.68 8.85 -8.65
C THR A 168 19.57 7.82 -8.91
N VAL A 169 18.53 8.19 -9.64
CA VAL A 169 17.43 7.29 -10.03
C VAL A 169 17.95 6.14 -10.91
N ASP A 170 18.88 6.45 -11.82
CA ASP A 170 19.53 5.50 -12.72
C ASP A 170 20.33 4.41 -11.97
N TRP A 171 20.84 4.70 -10.78
CA TRP A 171 21.61 3.76 -9.95
C TRP A 171 20.71 2.67 -9.34
N GLN A 172 19.52 3.05 -8.88
CA GLN A 172 18.59 2.09 -8.27
C GLN A 172 17.99 1.17 -9.32
N GLU A 173 17.61 1.72 -10.48
CA GLU A 173 17.08 0.93 -11.60
C GLU A 173 18.14 -0.07 -12.14
N ALA A 174 19.40 0.33 -12.22
CA ALA A 174 20.49 -0.55 -12.65
C ALA A 174 20.70 -1.74 -11.71
N ILE A 175 20.62 -1.54 -10.39
CA ILE A 175 20.74 -2.62 -9.40
C ILE A 175 19.54 -3.56 -9.44
N GLU A 176 18.32 -3.00 -9.53
CA GLU A 176 17.11 -3.80 -9.62
C GLU A 176 17.12 -4.67 -10.88
N GLU A 177 17.55 -4.11 -12.01
CA GLU A 177 17.66 -4.83 -13.27
C GLU A 177 18.78 -5.89 -13.23
N ALA A 178 19.93 -5.57 -12.65
CA ALA A 178 21.01 -6.55 -12.47
C ALA A 178 20.56 -7.73 -11.59
N ILE A 179 19.78 -7.50 -10.53
CA ILE A 179 19.20 -8.58 -9.70
C ILE A 179 18.17 -9.40 -10.48
N ARG A 180 17.36 -8.75 -11.34
CA ARG A 180 16.39 -9.45 -12.22
C ARG A 180 17.10 -10.34 -13.23
N GLN A 181 18.20 -9.87 -13.81
CA GLN A 181 18.98 -10.61 -14.81
C GLN A 181 19.86 -11.71 -14.20
N ALA A 182 20.35 -11.51 -12.97
CA ALA A 182 21.18 -12.48 -12.28
C ALA A 182 20.43 -13.80 -12.01
N ARG A 183 21.11 -14.93 -12.19
CA ARG A 183 20.55 -16.26 -11.89
C ARG A 183 20.42 -16.51 -10.40
N CYS A 184 21.38 -16.04 -9.60
CA CYS A 184 21.37 -16.15 -8.15
C CYS A 184 22.12 -14.99 -7.48
N LEU A 185 21.91 -14.84 -6.18
CA LEU A 185 22.65 -13.90 -5.34
C LEU A 185 23.68 -14.62 -4.48
N VAL A 186 24.86 -14.04 -4.37
CA VAL A 186 25.83 -14.37 -3.34
C VAL A 186 25.89 -13.20 -2.36
N VAL A 187 25.66 -13.47 -1.07
CA VAL A 187 25.59 -12.42 -0.04
C VAL A 187 26.75 -12.57 0.92
N LEU A 188 27.61 -11.56 1.00
CA LEU A 188 28.65 -11.50 2.03
C LEU A 188 28.03 -11.06 3.36
N LEU A 189 27.98 -11.98 4.33
CA LEU A 189 27.40 -11.77 5.65
C LEU A 189 28.48 -11.33 6.64
N SER A 190 28.35 -10.10 7.12
CA SER A 190 29.16 -9.49 8.18
C SER A 190 28.24 -8.63 9.06
N PRO A 191 28.68 -8.16 10.24
CA PRO A 191 27.91 -7.18 11.02
C PRO A 191 27.56 -5.94 10.21
N ASP A 192 28.52 -5.41 9.43
CA ASP A 192 28.31 -4.24 8.58
C ASP A 192 27.34 -4.51 7.43
N ALA A 193 27.31 -5.73 6.87
CA ALA A 193 26.35 -6.12 5.85
C ALA A 193 24.95 -6.32 6.42
N LYS A 194 24.83 -6.83 7.66
CA LYS A 194 23.55 -6.96 8.36
C LYS A 194 22.97 -5.58 8.70
N ASP A 195 23.80 -4.62 9.08
CA ASP A 195 23.39 -3.25 9.40
C ASP A 195 23.26 -2.36 8.15
N SER A 196 23.71 -2.84 6.99
CA SER A 196 23.58 -2.14 5.71
C SER A 196 22.16 -2.19 5.16
N GLN A 197 21.58 -1.01 4.98
CA GLN A 197 20.25 -0.84 4.37
C GLN A 197 20.22 -1.31 2.91
N TRP A 198 21.34 -1.23 2.19
CA TRP A 198 21.44 -1.64 0.78
C TRP A 198 21.43 -3.16 0.64
N VAL A 199 22.30 -3.85 1.37
CA VAL A 199 22.34 -5.32 1.41
C VAL A 199 20.98 -5.89 1.82
N THR A 200 20.32 -5.25 2.80
CA THR A 200 18.97 -5.64 3.25
C THR A 200 17.93 -5.53 2.13
N ARG A 201 17.97 -4.45 1.33
CA ARG A 201 17.05 -4.25 0.20
C ARG A 201 17.29 -5.25 -0.93
N GLU A 202 18.54 -5.53 -1.26
CA GLU A 202 18.91 -6.49 -2.31
C GLU A 202 18.48 -7.92 -1.94
N ILE A 203 18.66 -8.32 -0.68
CA ILE A 203 18.15 -9.59 -0.16
C ILE A 203 16.62 -9.64 -0.25
N ALA A 204 15.92 -8.58 0.16
CA ALA A 204 14.46 -8.53 0.13
C ALA A 204 13.91 -8.63 -1.30
N LEU A 205 14.51 -7.90 -2.25
CA LEU A 205 14.14 -7.96 -3.66
C LEU A 205 14.39 -9.36 -4.26
N ALA A 206 15.54 -9.97 -3.96
CA ALA A 206 15.83 -11.33 -4.40
C ALA A 206 14.85 -12.37 -3.83
N GLN A 207 14.44 -12.22 -2.57
CA GLN A 207 13.42 -13.07 -1.95
C GLN A 207 12.06 -12.89 -2.63
N GLN A 208 11.66 -11.65 -2.94
CA GLN A 208 10.44 -11.35 -3.69
C GLN A 208 10.46 -11.96 -5.09
N LEU A 209 11.59 -11.87 -5.78
CA LEU A 209 11.82 -12.46 -7.10
C LEU A 209 12.08 -13.98 -7.06
N LYS A 210 12.03 -14.60 -5.86
CA LYS A 210 12.31 -16.03 -5.63
C LYS A 210 13.66 -16.49 -6.19
N LYS A 211 14.66 -15.60 -6.19
CA LYS A 211 16.03 -15.91 -6.58
C LYS A 211 16.67 -16.79 -5.51
N HIS A 212 17.59 -17.66 -5.93
CA HIS A 212 18.36 -18.45 -4.99
C HIS A 212 19.45 -17.58 -4.34
N ILE A 213 19.56 -17.66 -3.01
CA ILE A 213 20.51 -16.86 -2.23
C ILE A 213 21.54 -17.82 -1.64
N PHE A 214 22.82 -17.56 -1.91
CA PHE A 214 23.97 -18.28 -1.37
C PHE A 214 24.68 -17.36 -0.35
N PRO A 215 24.38 -17.50 0.95
CA PRO A 215 25.02 -16.68 1.96
C PRO A 215 26.46 -17.15 2.24
N VAL A 216 27.37 -16.21 2.37
CA VAL A 216 28.80 -16.41 2.60
C VAL A 216 29.17 -15.65 3.86
N LEU A 217 29.50 -16.36 4.94
CA LEU A 217 29.85 -15.74 6.21
C LEU A 217 31.27 -15.16 6.14
N ALA A 218 31.32 -13.84 6.07
CA ALA A 218 32.48 -13.00 5.81
C ALA A 218 33.10 -12.39 7.08
N GLY A 219 32.29 -12.08 8.09
CA GLY A 219 32.74 -11.44 9.33
C GLY A 219 31.77 -11.65 10.49
N GLY A 220 32.13 -11.20 11.69
CA GLY A 220 31.27 -11.28 12.89
C GLY A 220 31.00 -12.69 13.40
N ASP A 221 30.11 -12.83 14.37
CA ASP A 221 29.54 -14.10 14.82
C ASP A 221 28.18 -14.37 14.14
N LEU A 222 27.59 -15.55 14.33
CA LEU A 222 26.34 -15.92 13.64
C LEU A 222 25.17 -14.97 13.98
N SER A 223 25.11 -14.46 15.21
CA SER A 223 24.04 -13.57 15.64
C SER A 223 24.24 -12.14 15.16
N SER A 224 25.49 -11.70 15.02
CA SER A 224 25.84 -10.36 14.53
C SER A 224 25.90 -10.26 13.02
N ALA A 225 26.16 -11.35 12.28
CA ALA A 225 26.36 -11.29 10.83
C ALA A 225 25.19 -11.85 10.00
N ILE A 226 24.36 -12.75 10.54
CA ILE A 226 23.29 -13.39 9.77
C ILE A 226 21.96 -12.65 10.00
N PRO A 227 21.34 -12.06 8.96
CA PRO A 227 19.99 -11.51 9.04
C PRO A 227 18.98 -12.60 9.41
N PHE A 228 17.93 -12.23 10.16
CA PHE A 228 16.90 -13.18 10.57
C PHE A 228 16.23 -13.89 9.38
N SER A 229 16.10 -13.20 8.24
CA SER A 229 15.54 -13.74 7.00
C SER A 229 16.37 -14.88 6.38
N LEU A 230 17.63 -15.06 6.80
CA LEU A 230 18.55 -16.09 6.30
C LEU A 230 19.00 -17.07 7.39
N ILE A 231 18.40 -17.03 8.60
CA ILE A 231 18.84 -17.83 9.74
C ILE A 231 18.71 -19.35 9.52
N THR A 232 17.78 -19.77 8.66
CA THR A 232 17.57 -21.18 8.29
C THR A 232 18.33 -21.59 7.04
N THR A 233 19.03 -20.67 6.38
CA THR A 233 19.74 -20.91 5.12
C THR A 233 21.15 -21.41 5.42
N GLN A 234 21.59 -22.43 4.70
CA GLN A 234 22.97 -22.91 4.80
C GLN A 234 23.92 -21.87 4.22
N TRP A 235 24.98 -21.55 4.96
CA TRP A 235 25.98 -20.55 4.59
C TRP A 235 27.37 -21.20 4.42
N THR A 236 28.22 -20.55 3.63
CA THR A 236 29.63 -20.93 3.49
C THR A 236 30.50 -20.05 4.37
N ASP A 237 31.21 -20.61 5.35
CA ASP A 237 32.17 -19.84 6.17
C ASP A 237 33.42 -19.52 5.37
N VAL A 238 33.80 -18.25 5.23
CA VAL A 238 35.08 -17.88 4.62
C VAL A 238 36.01 -17.16 5.58
N ARG A 239 35.60 -16.97 6.85
CA ARG A 239 36.42 -16.37 7.92
C ARG A 239 37.64 -17.24 8.26
N LYS A 240 37.56 -18.55 8.01
CA LYS A 240 38.63 -19.53 8.17
C LYS A 240 38.69 -20.42 6.93
N GLU A 241 39.89 -20.88 6.58
CA GLU A 241 40.10 -21.77 5.42
C GLU A 241 39.49 -21.21 4.12
N TYR A 242 39.67 -19.90 3.86
CA TYR A 242 39.09 -19.17 2.73
C TYR A 242 39.18 -19.93 1.40
N ALA A 243 40.39 -20.26 0.95
CA ALA A 243 40.62 -20.90 -0.36
C ALA A 243 39.85 -22.22 -0.46
N ARG A 244 39.93 -23.06 0.57
CA ARG A 244 39.20 -24.33 0.63
C ARG A 244 37.68 -24.13 0.55
N ASN A 245 37.14 -23.18 1.29
CA ASN A 245 35.69 -22.96 1.34
C ASN A 245 35.15 -22.31 0.05
N ILE A 246 35.95 -21.49 -0.63
CA ILE A 246 35.61 -20.95 -1.95
C ILE A 246 35.71 -22.05 -3.03
N ASP A 247 36.85 -22.74 -3.12
CA ASP A 247 37.15 -23.70 -4.19
C ASP A 247 36.39 -25.03 -4.06
N GLU A 248 36.23 -25.56 -2.84
CA GLU A 248 35.61 -26.87 -2.62
C GLU A 248 34.12 -26.79 -2.30
N LYS A 249 33.60 -25.61 -1.90
CA LYS A 249 32.19 -25.47 -1.48
C LYS A 249 31.41 -24.48 -2.33
N LEU A 250 31.80 -23.20 -2.36
CA LEU A 250 31.01 -22.15 -3.00
C LEU A 250 30.99 -22.29 -4.54
N ILE A 251 32.18 -22.30 -5.17
CA ILE A 251 32.32 -22.36 -6.63
C ILE A 251 31.65 -23.62 -7.22
N PRO A 252 31.86 -24.84 -6.69
CA PRO A 252 31.23 -26.04 -7.25
C PRO A 252 29.70 -26.01 -7.17
N VAL A 253 29.13 -25.42 -6.12
CA VAL A 253 27.68 -25.28 -5.96
C VAL A 253 27.13 -24.26 -6.96
N LEU A 254 27.78 -23.10 -7.10
CA LEU A 254 27.39 -22.08 -8.07
C LEU A 254 27.46 -22.59 -9.52
N LEU A 255 28.55 -23.25 -9.91
CA LEU A 255 28.70 -23.84 -11.24
C LEU A 255 27.65 -24.92 -11.53
N ARG A 256 27.27 -25.74 -10.54
CA ARG A 256 26.18 -26.72 -10.70
C ARG A 256 24.83 -26.03 -10.85
N PHE A 257 24.58 -25.00 -10.04
CA PHE A 257 23.33 -24.24 -10.07
C PHE A 257 23.14 -23.52 -11.42
N THR A 258 24.16 -22.80 -11.89
CA THR A 258 24.10 -22.03 -13.14
C THR A 258 24.04 -22.94 -14.37
N ARG A 259 24.73 -24.09 -14.35
CA ARG A 259 24.63 -25.10 -15.43
C ARG A 259 23.30 -25.84 -15.46
N ALA A 260 22.69 -26.12 -14.30
CA ALA A 260 21.37 -26.75 -14.26
C ALA A 260 20.28 -25.82 -14.84
N GLN A 261 20.46 -24.50 -14.72
CA GLN A 261 19.56 -23.49 -15.27
C GLN A 261 19.76 -23.24 -16.78
N SER A 262 20.88 -23.68 -17.37
CA SER A 262 21.20 -23.47 -18.79
C SER A 262 20.90 -24.65 -19.72
N MET A 263 20.44 -25.80 -19.19
CA MET A 263 19.96 -26.90 -20.03
C MET A 263 18.47 -26.71 -20.41
N PRO A 264 18.09 -26.82 -21.69
CA PRO A 264 16.68 -26.89 -22.08
C PRO A 264 16.05 -28.14 -21.46
N GLU A 265 14.81 -28.03 -20.96
CA GLU A 265 14.03 -29.16 -20.45
C GLU A 265 13.87 -30.25 -21.54
N GLN A 266 14.78 -31.22 -21.59
CA GLN A 266 14.45 -32.55 -22.09
C GLN A 266 13.80 -33.33 -20.96
N ARG A 267 12.48 -33.12 -20.78
CA ARG A 267 11.63 -34.09 -20.09
C ARG A 267 11.52 -35.35 -20.95
N THR A 268 12.52 -36.22 -20.90
CA THR A 268 12.28 -37.64 -21.16
C THR A 268 11.48 -38.17 -19.98
N ALA A 269 10.22 -38.54 -20.23
CA ALA A 269 9.38 -39.28 -19.30
C ALA A 269 10.09 -40.57 -18.87
N ARG A 270 10.75 -40.53 -17.71
CA ARG A 270 11.22 -41.73 -17.01
C ARG A 270 10.11 -42.14 -16.06
N SER A 271 9.41 -43.21 -16.45
CA SER A 271 8.46 -43.95 -15.63
C SER A 271 9.05 -44.23 -14.24
N ARG A 272 8.39 -43.73 -13.19
CA ARG A 272 8.67 -44.19 -11.82
C ARG A 272 7.96 -45.53 -11.60
N PRO A 273 8.60 -46.51 -10.95
CA PRO A 273 7.99 -47.79 -10.67
C PRO A 273 6.91 -47.65 -9.58
N THR A 274 5.81 -48.33 -9.81
CA THR A 274 4.62 -48.45 -8.98
C THR A 274 4.99 -49.07 -7.62
N SER A 275 4.91 -48.30 -6.53
CA SER A 275 4.84 -48.86 -5.19
C SER A 275 3.37 -49.07 -4.81
N GLN A 276 3.03 -50.35 -4.63
CA GLN A 276 1.72 -50.82 -4.21
C GLN A 276 1.33 -50.21 -2.85
N VAL A 277 0.18 -49.54 -2.81
CA VAL A 277 -0.55 -49.29 -1.56
C VAL A 277 -1.48 -50.47 -1.36
N SER A 278 -1.25 -51.22 -0.29
CA SER A 278 -2.07 -52.36 0.15
C SER A 278 -3.44 -51.90 0.65
N ALA A 279 -4.48 -52.62 0.22
CA ALA A 279 -5.86 -52.44 0.65
C ALA A 279 -6.07 -52.89 2.12
N PRO A 280 -7.04 -52.33 2.86
CA PRO A 280 -7.43 -52.85 4.16
C PRO A 280 -8.21 -54.18 4.04
N PRO A 281 -8.19 -55.06 5.07
CA PRO A 281 -8.81 -56.38 5.01
C PRO A 281 -10.35 -56.32 5.14
N PRO A 282 -11.06 -57.38 4.72
CA PRO A 282 -12.52 -57.40 4.68
C PRO A 282 -13.13 -57.57 6.07
N VAL A 283 -14.26 -56.87 6.26
CA VAL A 283 -15.17 -56.99 7.41
C VAL A 283 -15.83 -58.37 7.39
N SER A 284 -15.69 -59.11 8.50
CA SER A 284 -16.42 -60.34 8.73
C SER A 284 -17.89 -60.05 9.09
N GLN A 285 -18.79 -60.78 8.46
CA GLN A 285 -20.19 -60.83 8.84
C GLN A 285 -20.34 -61.63 10.13
N GLY A 286 -20.98 -61.01 11.13
CA GLY A 286 -21.41 -61.65 12.37
C GLY A 286 -22.78 -61.10 12.76
N ALA A 287 -23.81 -61.88 12.48
CA ALA A 287 -25.22 -61.58 12.68
C ALA A 287 -25.57 -61.29 14.15
N TRP A 288 -26.39 -60.27 14.42
CA TRP A 288 -27.32 -60.25 15.56
C TRP A 288 -28.61 -59.50 15.16
N HIS A 289 -29.72 -60.24 15.04
CA HIS A 289 -31.08 -59.72 14.95
C HIS A 289 -31.65 -59.46 16.36
N TRP A 290 -32.69 -58.62 16.41
CA TRP A 290 -33.62 -58.32 17.53
C TRP A 290 -33.28 -57.12 18.45
N GLN A 291 -33.83 -55.94 18.15
CA GLN A 291 -35.05 -55.41 18.82
C GLN A 291 -35.41 -53.97 18.38
N ARG A 292 -36.53 -53.90 17.65
CA ARG A 292 -37.68 -52.99 17.85
C ARG A 292 -37.42 -51.49 18.06
N ARG A 293 -37.64 -50.74 16.97
CA ARG A 293 -38.66 -49.68 16.83
C ARG A 293 -39.18 -49.05 18.15
N THR A 294 -38.65 -47.89 18.56
CA THR A 294 -39.33 -46.86 19.40
C THR A 294 -38.58 -45.51 19.48
N ARG A 295 -37.88 -45.03 18.43
CA ARG A 295 -37.10 -43.77 18.53
C ARG A 295 -37.18 -42.82 17.32
N VAL A 296 -38.34 -42.67 16.69
CA VAL A 296 -38.55 -41.62 15.67
C VAL A 296 -39.52 -40.50 16.15
N GLY A 297 -40.27 -40.71 17.24
CA GLY A 297 -41.19 -39.69 17.78
C GLY A 297 -40.53 -38.63 18.70
N ALA A 298 -39.36 -38.92 19.28
CA ALA A 298 -38.77 -38.05 20.32
C ALA A 298 -37.90 -36.89 19.77
N MET A 299 -37.41 -36.96 18.52
CA MET A 299 -36.55 -35.91 17.95
C MET A 299 -37.33 -34.74 17.33
N LEU A 300 -38.57 -34.94 16.89
CA LEU A 300 -39.39 -33.86 16.35
C LEU A 300 -40.05 -33.00 17.45
N GLY A 301 -40.30 -33.57 18.64
CA GLY A 301 -40.82 -32.81 19.78
C GLY A 301 -39.81 -31.85 20.40
N LEU A 302 -38.51 -32.15 20.34
CA LEU A 302 -37.46 -31.30 20.94
C LEU A 302 -37.18 -30.03 20.10
N ILE A 303 -37.31 -30.11 18.78
CA ILE A 303 -37.10 -28.97 17.86
C ILE A 303 -38.26 -27.95 17.97
N LEU A 304 -39.50 -28.42 18.18
CA LEU A 304 -40.65 -27.54 18.40
C LEU A 304 -40.64 -26.88 19.79
N LEU A 305 -40.07 -27.53 20.81
CA LEU A 305 -39.92 -26.95 22.16
C LEU A 305 -38.84 -25.86 22.23
N ILE A 306 -37.75 -25.97 21.44
CA ILE A 306 -36.73 -24.92 21.34
C ILE A 306 -37.28 -23.69 20.57
N GLY A 307 -38.07 -23.92 19.52
CA GLY A 307 -38.73 -22.85 18.76
C GLY A 307 -39.78 -22.08 19.56
N ALA A 308 -40.59 -22.77 20.36
CA ALA A 308 -41.59 -22.13 21.22
C ALA A 308 -40.95 -21.40 22.42
N GLY A 309 -39.86 -21.94 22.99
CA GLY A 309 -39.09 -21.28 24.04
C GLY A 309 -38.41 -19.99 23.59
N ALA A 310 -37.93 -19.94 22.34
CA ALA A 310 -37.37 -18.73 21.76
C ALA A 310 -38.43 -17.65 21.48
N TRP A 311 -39.67 -18.03 21.17
CA TRP A 311 -40.78 -17.09 20.96
C TRP A 311 -41.36 -16.55 22.27
N LEU A 312 -41.35 -17.37 23.35
CA LEU A 312 -41.78 -16.97 24.69
C LEU A 312 -40.74 -16.16 25.49
N LEU A 313 -39.46 -16.19 25.08
CA LEU A 313 -38.41 -15.33 25.66
C LEU A 313 -38.21 -14.01 24.90
N ALA A 314 -38.68 -13.90 23.66
CA ALA A 314 -38.60 -12.66 22.88
C ALA A 314 -39.47 -11.53 23.48
N ASP A 315 -40.52 -11.86 24.23
CA ASP A 315 -41.42 -10.88 24.86
C ASP A 315 -40.92 -10.38 26.23
N GLN A 316 -39.96 -11.07 26.86
CA GLN A 316 -39.36 -10.67 28.14
C GLN A 316 -38.11 -9.76 28.01
N PHE A 317 -37.61 -9.52 26.79
CA PHE A 317 -36.42 -8.72 26.52
C PHE A 317 -36.71 -7.39 25.78
N SER A 318 -37.98 -6.99 25.72
CA SER A 318 -38.44 -5.72 25.12
C SER A 318 -38.07 -4.46 25.94
N TRP A 319 -37.32 -4.61 27.05
CA TRP A 319 -36.92 -3.53 27.95
C TRP A 319 -35.40 -3.29 28.04
N LEU A 320 -34.56 -3.94 27.22
CA LEU A 320 -33.14 -3.58 27.12
C LEU A 320 -32.97 -2.27 26.33
N PRO A 321 -32.55 -1.14 26.96
CA PRO A 321 -32.26 0.07 26.22
C PRO A 321 -30.87 -0.07 25.58
N GLY A 322 -30.79 0.05 24.26
CA GLY A 322 -29.59 0.60 23.62
C GLY A 322 -28.65 -0.33 22.85
N ALA A 323 -29.15 -1.40 22.21
CA ALA A 323 -28.44 -2.00 21.08
C ALA A 323 -29.27 -1.80 19.80
N ARG A 324 -29.35 -0.55 19.32
CA ARG A 324 -29.67 -0.35 17.90
C ARG A 324 -28.49 -0.96 17.13
N LEU A 325 -28.73 -2.01 16.36
CA LEU A 325 -27.77 -2.46 15.38
C LEU A 325 -27.53 -1.29 14.43
N ASP A 326 -26.30 -0.78 14.45
CA ASP A 326 -25.92 0.31 13.56
C ASP A 326 -25.86 -0.24 12.13
N THR A 327 -26.81 0.17 11.29
CA THR A 327 -26.95 -0.29 9.91
C THR A 327 -26.10 0.53 8.93
N SER A 328 -25.26 1.43 9.43
CA SER A 328 -24.39 2.26 8.61
C SER A 328 -23.44 1.41 7.76
N PRO A 329 -23.25 1.74 6.46
CA PRO A 329 -22.21 1.13 5.64
C PRO A 329 -20.85 1.11 6.34
N LYS A 330 -20.11 0.00 6.27
CA LYS A 330 -18.80 -0.11 6.92
C LYS A 330 -17.74 0.84 6.35
N SER A 331 -17.97 1.35 5.15
CA SER A 331 -17.10 2.30 4.48
C SER A 331 -17.89 3.16 3.50
N MET A 332 -17.35 4.33 3.19
CA MET A 332 -17.85 5.22 2.13
C MET A 332 -16.68 5.81 1.35
N VAL A 333 -16.95 6.28 0.13
CA VAL A 333 -15.98 7.03 -0.69
C VAL A 333 -16.52 8.43 -0.90
N ASN A 334 -15.73 9.43 -0.51
CA ASN A 334 -16.10 10.83 -0.75
C ASN A 334 -15.95 11.15 -2.25
N GLN A 335 -16.99 11.78 -2.82
CA GLN A 335 -17.08 12.04 -4.26
C GLN A 335 -16.29 13.28 -4.71
N VAL A 336 -15.81 14.10 -3.77
CA VAL A 336 -15.05 15.33 -4.00
C VAL A 336 -13.57 15.00 -4.20
N ASP A 337 -12.98 14.21 -3.31
CA ASP A 337 -11.54 13.90 -3.28
C ASP A 337 -11.20 12.43 -3.59
N GLY A 338 -12.21 11.56 -3.66
CA GLY A 338 -12.05 10.12 -3.86
C GLY A 338 -11.54 9.38 -2.62
N ALA A 339 -11.52 10.01 -1.44
CA ALA A 339 -11.00 9.39 -0.23
C ALA A 339 -11.93 8.30 0.32
N GLU A 340 -11.34 7.21 0.80
CA GLU A 340 -12.06 6.15 1.51
C GLU A 340 -12.18 6.48 3.01
N TYR A 341 -13.36 6.24 3.56
CA TYR A 341 -13.64 6.39 4.99
C TYR A 341 -14.08 5.06 5.57
N ALA A 342 -13.69 4.80 6.82
CA ALA A 342 -14.20 3.68 7.60
C ALA A 342 -15.20 4.18 8.65
N PHE A 343 -16.22 3.36 8.91
CA PHE A 343 -17.21 3.64 9.93
C PHE A 343 -16.71 3.22 11.33
N VAL A 344 -16.71 4.15 12.27
CA VAL A 344 -16.47 3.92 13.70
C VAL A 344 -17.82 3.91 14.41
N PRO A 345 -18.28 2.76 14.96
CA PRO A 345 -19.62 2.67 15.55
C PRO A 345 -19.79 3.53 16.80
N SER A 346 -21.04 3.96 17.05
CA SER A 346 -21.40 4.58 18.32
C SER A 346 -21.07 3.66 19.50
N GLY A 347 -20.66 4.25 20.63
CA GLY A 347 -20.44 3.50 21.85
C GLY A 347 -19.34 4.06 22.74
N LYS A 348 -19.22 3.41 23.90
CA LYS A 348 -18.21 3.74 24.91
C LYS A 348 -16.84 3.23 24.49
N PHE A 349 -15.82 4.05 24.69
CA PHE A 349 -14.41 3.65 24.60
C PHE A 349 -13.63 4.20 25.80
N TYR A 350 -12.45 3.66 26.03
CA TYR A 350 -11.54 4.13 27.06
C TYR A 350 -10.57 5.15 26.46
N MET A 351 -10.70 6.42 26.88
CA MET A 351 -9.83 7.52 26.44
C MET A 351 -8.76 7.79 27.50
N GLY A 352 -7.54 8.12 27.07
CA GLY A 352 -6.38 8.33 27.92
C GLY A 352 -5.73 7.02 28.38
N THR A 353 -4.85 7.14 29.37
CA THR A 353 -3.97 6.03 29.76
C THR A 353 -4.36 5.44 31.11
N ASP A 354 -4.36 4.10 31.19
CA ASP A 354 -4.36 3.38 32.47
C ASP A 354 -2.90 2.97 32.76
N PRO A 355 -2.25 3.52 33.81
CA PRO A 355 -0.86 3.22 34.10
C PRO A 355 -0.59 1.74 34.42
N ARG A 356 -1.65 0.95 34.70
CA ARG A 356 -1.57 -0.50 34.90
C ARG A 356 -1.46 -1.28 33.59
N VAL A 357 -1.89 -0.69 32.49
CA VAL A 357 -1.88 -1.28 31.14
C VAL A 357 -0.71 -0.73 30.33
N ASP A 358 -0.49 0.59 30.41
CA ASP A 358 0.58 1.29 29.71
C ASP A 358 1.38 2.13 30.70
N SER A 359 2.54 1.61 31.09
CA SER A 359 3.45 2.26 32.03
C SER A 359 4.23 3.43 31.41
N MET A 360 4.11 3.68 30.10
CA MET A 360 4.79 4.79 29.41
C MET A 360 3.96 6.08 29.40
N GLY A 361 2.69 6.03 29.83
CA GLY A 361 1.84 7.22 29.93
C GLY A 361 2.37 8.24 30.94
N ASN A 362 1.99 9.50 30.73
CA ASN A 362 2.35 10.61 31.60
C ASN A 362 1.10 11.41 32.03
N GLU A 363 1.31 12.43 32.87
CA GLU A 363 0.25 13.27 33.44
C GLU A 363 -0.68 13.94 32.41
N ARG A 364 -0.22 14.10 31.16
CA ARG A 364 -1.02 14.65 30.05
C ARG A 364 -1.99 13.63 29.47
N GLU A 365 -2.04 12.41 30.00
CA GLU A 365 -2.90 11.31 29.52
C GLU A 365 -3.72 10.70 30.66
N TYR A 366 -3.59 11.23 31.88
CA TYR A 366 -4.23 10.72 33.10
C TYR A 366 -5.32 11.65 33.63
N PRO A 367 -6.39 11.12 34.24
CA PRO A 367 -6.73 9.70 34.33
C PRO A 367 -7.45 9.21 33.07
N GLY A 368 -7.17 7.98 32.64
CA GLY A 368 -7.99 7.34 31.62
C GLY A 368 -9.45 7.16 32.08
N LYS A 369 -10.41 7.36 31.18
CA LYS A 369 -11.85 7.34 31.50
C LYS A 369 -12.71 6.82 30.35
N LYS A 370 -13.90 6.33 30.67
CA LYS A 370 -14.89 5.91 29.66
C LYS A 370 -15.60 7.12 29.08
N VAL A 371 -15.54 7.26 27.76
CA VAL A 371 -16.17 8.33 26.99
C VAL A 371 -17.18 7.70 26.02
N MET A 372 -18.37 8.28 25.90
CA MET A 372 -19.38 7.88 24.92
C MET A 372 -19.23 8.78 23.69
N LEU A 373 -19.14 8.19 22.51
CA LEU A 373 -19.17 8.91 21.23
C LEU A 373 -20.25 8.32 20.33
N ASP A 374 -20.86 9.16 19.53
CA ASP A 374 -21.74 8.73 18.43
C ASP A 374 -20.93 8.00 17.34
N GLY A 375 -21.65 7.44 16.36
CA GLY A 375 -21.03 6.83 15.20
C GLY A 375 -20.58 7.92 14.23
N TYR A 376 -19.45 7.70 13.56
CA TYR A 376 -18.90 8.64 12.58
C TYR A 376 -18.04 7.88 11.56
N TYR A 377 -17.85 8.49 10.40
CA TYR A 377 -16.89 8.04 9.41
C TYR A 377 -15.59 8.81 9.57
N ILE A 378 -14.45 8.14 9.42
CA ILE A 378 -13.11 8.77 9.43
C ILE A 378 -12.30 8.27 8.25
N MET A 379 -11.50 9.14 7.64
CA MET A 379 -10.62 8.75 6.52
C MET A 379 -9.73 7.58 6.92
N ARG A 380 -9.60 6.62 6.01
CA ARG A 380 -8.76 5.44 6.21
C ARG A 380 -7.28 5.77 6.31
N THR A 381 -6.85 6.83 5.63
CA THR A 381 -5.48 7.34 5.62
C THR A 381 -5.49 8.81 6.03
N GLU A 382 -4.32 9.39 6.23
CA GLU A 382 -4.13 10.83 6.17
C GLU A 382 -4.50 11.37 4.78
N VAL A 383 -4.81 12.67 4.71
CA VAL A 383 -5.03 13.36 3.43
C VAL A 383 -3.72 13.35 2.63
N THR A 384 -3.78 12.91 1.37
CA THR A 384 -2.59 12.85 0.53
C THR A 384 -2.31 14.17 -0.19
N ASN A 385 -1.07 14.34 -0.65
CA ASN A 385 -0.67 15.44 -1.54
C ASN A 385 -1.59 15.58 -2.76
N ARG A 386 -1.94 14.45 -3.41
CA ARG A 386 -2.88 14.45 -4.53
C ARG A 386 -4.25 14.98 -4.14
N GLN A 387 -4.78 14.52 -3.01
CA GLN A 387 -6.08 14.94 -2.50
C GLN A 387 -6.09 16.43 -2.16
N PHE A 388 -5.10 16.92 -1.43
CA PHE A 388 -4.96 18.34 -1.10
C PHE A 388 -4.81 19.21 -2.36
N GLY A 389 -4.02 18.76 -3.34
CA GLY A 389 -3.86 19.42 -4.63
C GLY A 389 -5.18 19.61 -5.40
N LEU A 390 -6.18 18.75 -5.20
CA LEU A 390 -7.52 18.96 -5.77
C LEU A 390 -8.23 20.17 -5.16
N CYS A 391 -8.05 20.41 -3.86
CA CYS A 391 -8.63 21.55 -3.17
C CYS A 391 -7.97 22.88 -3.60
N VAL A 392 -6.64 22.86 -3.77
CA VAL A 392 -5.87 23.99 -4.31
C VAL A 392 -6.30 24.29 -5.74
N ALA A 393 -6.41 23.26 -6.60
CA ALA A 393 -6.86 23.42 -7.98
C ALA A 393 -8.30 23.94 -8.08
N ALA A 394 -9.14 23.64 -7.08
CA ALA A 394 -10.50 24.19 -6.95
C ALA A 394 -10.52 25.64 -6.43
N GLN A 395 -9.35 26.24 -6.12
CA GLN A 395 -9.19 27.58 -5.55
C GLN A 395 -9.92 27.76 -4.21
N VAL A 396 -10.02 26.68 -3.43
CA VAL A 396 -10.64 26.71 -2.09
C VAL A 396 -9.59 26.64 -0.99
N CYS A 397 -8.53 25.85 -1.18
CA CYS A 397 -7.40 25.77 -0.25
C CYS A 397 -6.25 26.66 -0.72
N GLU A 398 -5.58 27.31 0.23
CA GLU A 398 -4.27 27.89 0.01
C GLU A 398 -3.21 26.79 -0.09
N GLU A 399 -2.11 27.07 -0.80
CA GLU A 399 -1.01 26.12 -0.97
C GLU A 399 -0.31 25.84 0.37
N PRO A 400 0.05 24.57 0.67
CA PRO A 400 0.90 24.24 1.80
C PRO A 400 2.25 24.97 1.74
N ASN A 401 2.94 25.09 2.87
CA ASN A 401 4.23 25.80 2.97
C ASN A 401 5.43 25.00 2.41
N ASN A 402 5.18 24.10 1.46
CA ASN A 402 6.17 23.33 0.72
C ASN A 402 5.74 23.14 -0.74
N SER A 403 6.58 22.46 -1.54
CA SER A 403 6.27 22.14 -2.94
C SER A 403 5.88 20.69 -3.19
N ASP A 404 5.81 19.87 -2.14
CA ASP A 404 5.63 18.41 -2.27
C ASP A 404 4.21 18.05 -2.73
N TRP A 405 3.21 18.85 -2.35
CA TRP A 405 1.81 18.68 -2.78
C TRP A 405 1.62 18.74 -4.30
N ALA A 406 2.52 19.42 -5.01
CA ALA A 406 2.50 19.57 -6.46
C ALA A 406 3.33 18.50 -7.20
N ARG A 407 4.07 17.65 -6.49
CA ARG A 407 5.00 16.66 -7.06
C ARG A 407 4.31 15.31 -7.30
N PRO A 408 4.23 14.83 -8.56
CA PRO A 408 3.52 13.58 -8.88
C PRO A 408 4.07 12.34 -8.16
N GLU A 409 5.38 12.26 -7.98
CA GLU A 409 6.06 11.16 -7.28
C GLU A 409 5.78 11.11 -5.78
N LEU A 410 5.23 12.20 -5.21
CA LEU A 410 4.83 12.31 -3.81
C LEU A 410 3.30 12.31 -3.63
N ALA A 411 2.55 12.06 -4.71
CA ALA A 411 1.09 12.16 -4.75
C ALA A 411 0.37 11.33 -3.66
N ASN A 412 0.91 10.17 -3.31
CA ASN A 412 0.34 9.25 -2.32
C ASN A 412 0.91 9.44 -0.90
N ARG A 413 1.83 10.38 -0.70
CA ARG A 413 2.29 10.73 0.65
C ARG A 413 1.29 11.63 1.34
N PRO A 414 1.24 11.62 2.68
CA PRO A 414 0.44 12.60 3.42
C PRO A 414 0.88 14.01 3.03
N VAL A 415 -0.10 14.91 2.89
CA VAL A 415 0.20 16.34 2.82
C VAL A 415 0.78 16.78 4.17
N THR A 416 1.85 17.56 4.10
CA THR A 416 2.55 18.10 5.27
C THR A 416 2.74 19.60 5.15
N ASP A 417 3.25 20.24 6.21
CA ASP A 417 3.52 21.67 6.25
C ASP A 417 2.26 22.52 6.02
N VAL A 418 1.15 22.04 6.60
CA VAL A 418 -0.17 22.67 6.55
C VAL A 418 -0.54 23.21 7.93
N THR A 419 -1.06 24.44 7.96
CA THR A 419 -1.63 25.01 9.19
C THR A 419 -2.95 24.33 9.55
N TRP A 420 -3.44 24.56 10.77
CA TRP A 420 -4.75 24.08 11.16
C TRP A 420 -5.86 24.65 10.28
N GLU A 421 -5.80 25.94 9.93
CA GLU A 421 -6.78 26.59 9.07
C GLU A 421 -6.78 26.00 7.66
N GLN A 422 -5.62 25.63 7.11
CA GLN A 422 -5.53 24.96 5.81
C GLN A 422 -6.16 23.55 5.87
N ALA A 423 -5.88 22.80 6.93
CA ALA A 423 -6.48 21.49 7.16
C ALA A 423 -8.01 21.56 7.32
N ASP A 424 -8.49 22.57 8.05
CA ASP A 424 -9.91 22.82 8.29
C ASP A 424 -10.63 23.35 7.03
N ALA A 425 -9.96 24.17 6.21
CA ALA A 425 -10.46 24.59 4.90
C ALA A 425 -10.66 23.39 3.96
N TYR A 426 -9.68 22.49 3.90
CA TYR A 426 -9.81 21.22 3.16
C TYR A 426 -10.98 20.40 3.68
N ALA A 427 -11.07 20.21 5.01
CA ALA A 427 -12.13 19.41 5.62
C ALA A 427 -13.52 19.94 5.26
N ARG A 428 -13.72 21.28 5.29
CA ARG A 428 -14.98 21.90 4.85
C ARG A 428 -15.25 21.76 3.36
N TRP A 429 -14.21 21.83 2.52
CA TRP A 429 -14.33 21.68 1.08
C TRP A 429 -14.92 20.32 0.71
N VAL A 430 -14.42 19.25 1.34
CA VAL A 430 -14.94 17.89 1.13
C VAL A 430 -16.28 17.64 1.82
N LYS A 431 -16.82 18.62 2.56
CA LYS A 431 -18.05 18.59 3.38
C LYS A 431 -17.93 17.85 4.72
N GLY A 432 -16.72 17.58 5.17
CA GLY A 432 -16.44 16.99 6.47
C GLY A 432 -15.99 18.02 7.50
N ARG A 433 -15.28 17.54 8.51
CA ARG A 433 -14.58 18.35 9.52
C ARG A 433 -13.34 17.61 10.02
N LEU A 434 -12.46 18.31 10.74
CA LEU A 434 -11.39 17.65 11.49
C LEU A 434 -11.97 16.78 12.61
N PRO A 435 -11.35 15.63 12.94
CA PRO A 435 -11.75 14.83 14.08
C PRO A 435 -11.53 15.60 15.38
N THR A 436 -12.39 15.38 16.36
CA THR A 436 -12.04 15.70 17.75
C THR A 436 -10.92 14.77 18.22
N GLU A 437 -10.19 15.16 19.26
CA GLU A 437 -9.19 14.29 19.87
C GLU A 437 -9.79 12.93 20.30
N ALA A 438 -10.99 12.96 20.88
CA ALA A 438 -11.67 11.76 21.34
C ALA A 438 -12.04 10.81 20.18
N GLU A 439 -12.52 11.38 19.06
CA GLU A 439 -12.80 10.60 17.85
C GLU A 439 -11.53 10.03 17.25
N TRP A 440 -10.45 10.80 17.18
CA TRP A 440 -9.16 10.31 16.69
C TRP A 440 -8.65 9.15 17.55
N GLU A 441 -8.68 9.30 18.88
CA GLU A 441 -8.19 8.27 19.80
C GLU A 441 -9.02 6.99 19.72
N LYS A 442 -10.36 7.11 19.75
CA LYS A 442 -11.26 5.95 19.61
C LYS A 442 -11.01 5.21 18.31
N ALA A 443 -10.84 5.95 17.21
CA ALA A 443 -10.58 5.41 15.89
C ALA A 443 -9.25 4.64 15.86
N GLY A 444 -8.18 5.21 16.43
CA GLY A 444 -6.85 4.59 16.42
C GLY A 444 -6.77 3.31 17.25
N ARG A 445 -7.34 3.31 18.46
CA ARG A 445 -7.12 2.20 19.42
C ARG A 445 -8.26 1.22 19.57
N GLY A 446 -9.43 1.51 19.00
CA GLY A 446 -10.65 0.73 19.19
C GLY A 446 -11.27 0.85 20.59
N THR A 447 -12.40 0.18 20.78
CA THR A 447 -13.14 0.19 22.06
C THR A 447 -12.46 -0.56 23.19
N ALA A 448 -11.53 -1.47 22.86
CA ALA A 448 -10.74 -2.24 23.82
C ALA A 448 -9.62 -1.42 24.50
N GLY A 449 -9.33 -0.20 24.02
CA GLY A 449 -8.32 0.67 24.62
C GLY A 449 -6.89 0.17 24.39
N ASN A 450 -6.58 -0.32 23.18
CA ASN A 450 -5.23 -0.80 22.86
C ASN A 450 -4.17 0.32 23.02
N ILE A 451 -2.91 -0.04 23.28
CA ILE A 451 -1.81 0.93 23.37
C ILE A 451 -1.48 1.50 21.98
N TYR A 452 -1.48 0.65 20.96
CA TYR A 452 -1.20 0.98 19.56
C TYR A 452 -2.35 0.55 18.64
N PRO A 453 -2.39 1.02 17.38
CA PRO A 453 -3.46 0.67 16.45
C PRO A 453 -3.58 -0.83 16.16
N TRP A 454 -2.46 -1.56 16.21
CA TRP A 454 -2.36 -3.00 16.01
C TRP A 454 -2.45 -3.83 17.31
N GLY A 455 -2.74 -3.20 18.45
CA GLY A 455 -2.82 -3.87 19.76
C GLY A 455 -1.73 -3.44 20.74
N ASN A 456 -1.33 -4.35 21.63
CA ASN A 456 -0.41 -4.03 22.74
C ASN A 456 1.02 -4.57 22.52
N LYS A 457 1.32 -5.06 21.31
CA LYS A 457 2.68 -5.46 20.97
C LYS A 457 3.54 -4.22 20.72
N PRO A 458 4.83 -4.21 21.13
CA PRO A 458 5.73 -3.08 20.90
C PRO A 458 5.83 -2.68 19.41
N PRO A 459 6.10 -1.40 19.11
CA PRO A 459 6.27 -0.91 17.74
C PRO A 459 7.52 -1.51 17.10
N THR A 460 7.42 -1.85 15.81
CA THR A 460 8.52 -2.35 14.97
C THR A 460 8.49 -1.68 13.60
N ALA A 461 9.59 -1.72 12.85
CA ALA A 461 9.67 -1.05 11.55
C ALA A 461 8.70 -1.61 10.50
N GLU A 462 8.12 -2.79 10.73
CA GLU A 462 7.11 -3.42 9.87
C GLU A 462 5.69 -2.92 10.15
N LEU A 463 5.48 -2.19 11.25
CA LEU A 463 4.15 -1.78 11.73
C LEU A 463 3.86 -0.29 11.52
N LEU A 464 4.90 0.54 11.39
CA LEU A 464 4.78 1.99 11.18
C LEU A 464 6.08 2.63 10.70
N ASN A 465 5.97 3.83 10.14
CA ASN A 465 7.09 4.73 9.90
C ASN A 465 7.37 5.61 11.13
N TYR A 466 8.51 5.41 11.80
CA TYR A 466 8.90 6.15 13.02
C TYR A 466 10.43 6.16 13.18
N ARG A 467 10.98 6.87 14.19
CA ARG A 467 12.43 6.95 14.50
C ARG A 467 13.34 7.42 13.35
N GLY A 468 12.80 8.08 12.34
CA GLY A 468 13.59 8.47 11.18
C GLY A 468 14.01 7.29 10.30
N ILE A 469 13.34 6.14 10.36
CA ILE A 469 13.72 4.95 9.56
C ILE A 469 13.83 5.28 8.07
N LEU A 470 12.87 6.05 7.54
CA LEU A 470 12.88 6.50 6.15
C LEU A 470 13.45 7.93 5.97
N ASN A 471 13.68 8.66 7.07
CA ASN A 471 13.99 10.09 7.10
C ASN A 471 13.01 10.97 6.29
N ARG A 472 11.77 10.50 6.11
CA ARG A 472 10.68 11.15 5.37
C ARG A 472 9.36 10.42 5.65
N THR A 473 8.26 10.98 5.17
CA THR A 473 6.95 10.32 5.13
C THR A 473 6.95 9.12 4.20
N ALA A 474 6.16 8.11 4.53
CA ALA A 474 5.86 6.98 3.66
C ALA A 474 4.61 7.30 2.83
N ASP A 475 4.39 6.57 1.75
CA ASP A 475 3.10 6.56 1.08
C ASP A 475 2.04 6.04 2.06
N VAL A 476 0.86 6.65 2.07
CA VAL A 476 -0.22 6.20 2.94
C VAL A 476 -0.54 4.73 2.66
N SER A 477 -0.98 4.00 3.68
CA SER A 477 -1.28 2.55 3.61
C SER A 477 -0.08 1.63 3.31
N SER A 478 1.15 2.11 3.46
CA SER A 478 2.36 1.27 3.37
C SER A 478 2.49 0.24 4.50
N TYR A 479 1.81 0.47 5.62
CA TYR A 479 1.84 -0.37 6.81
C TYR A 479 0.50 -1.07 7.06
N PRO A 480 0.44 -2.15 7.86
CA PRO A 480 -0.81 -2.85 8.12
C PRO A 480 -1.87 -1.96 8.78
N ALA A 481 -3.13 -2.10 8.35
CA ALA A 481 -4.25 -1.40 8.96
C ALA A 481 -4.47 -1.83 10.43
N GLY A 482 -4.82 -0.86 11.28
CA GLY A 482 -5.19 -1.06 12.67
C GLY A 482 -6.70 -1.23 12.89
N ALA A 483 -7.18 -0.74 14.03
CA ALA A 483 -8.60 -0.74 14.35
C ALA A 483 -9.46 -0.10 13.24
N TYR A 484 -10.63 -0.69 12.98
CA TYR A 484 -11.58 -0.26 11.94
C TYR A 484 -11.03 -0.20 10.51
N GLY A 485 -9.85 -0.77 10.24
CA GLY A 485 -9.23 -0.73 8.92
C GLY A 485 -8.59 0.62 8.60
N LEU A 486 -8.16 1.36 9.62
CA LEU A 486 -7.44 2.63 9.47
C LEU A 486 -5.94 2.40 9.39
N TYR A 487 -5.29 3.10 8.47
CA TYR A 487 -3.86 3.11 8.25
C TYR A 487 -3.22 4.29 8.97
N ASP A 488 -1.95 4.09 9.31
CA ASP A 488 -1.03 5.15 9.74
C ASP A 488 -1.55 5.97 10.94
N MET A 489 -2.40 5.37 11.79
CA MET A 489 -2.85 5.95 13.07
C MET A 489 -1.72 6.04 14.12
N ALA A 490 -0.49 5.69 13.76
CA ALA A 490 0.71 5.82 14.56
C ALA A 490 1.92 5.98 13.64
N GLY A 491 2.72 7.03 13.82
CA GLY A 491 3.84 7.35 12.95
C GLY A 491 3.41 8.13 11.69
N ASN A 492 4.33 8.22 10.73
CA ASN A 492 4.18 8.97 9.48
C ASN A 492 4.07 10.49 9.69
N VAL A 493 2.94 11.02 10.16
CA VAL A 493 2.76 12.44 10.48
C VAL A 493 1.94 12.62 11.77
N TRP A 494 2.20 13.71 12.49
CA TRP A 494 1.25 14.25 13.45
C TRP A 494 0.00 14.71 12.72
N GLU A 495 -1.17 14.55 13.34
CA GLU A 495 -2.44 14.89 12.70
C GLU A 495 -3.22 15.94 13.48
N TRP A 496 -3.61 17.01 12.79
CA TRP A 496 -4.50 18.03 13.33
C TRP A 496 -5.85 17.46 13.78
N THR A 497 -6.31 17.92 14.95
CA THR A 497 -7.66 17.68 15.45
C THR A 497 -8.38 19.01 15.68
N SER A 498 -9.70 18.99 15.81
CA SER A 498 -10.49 20.19 16.15
C SER A 498 -10.51 20.51 17.65
N SER A 499 -9.74 19.78 18.47
CA SER A 499 -9.77 19.91 19.93
C SER A 499 -8.70 20.89 20.40
N GLN A 500 -9.09 21.83 21.26
CA GLN A 500 -8.14 22.61 22.05
C GLN A 500 -7.35 21.69 22.99
N TYR A 501 -6.20 22.16 23.49
CA TYR A 501 -5.36 21.44 24.44
C TYR A 501 -5.59 21.93 25.89
N PRO A 502 -6.65 21.49 26.59
CA PRO A 502 -6.83 21.82 28.00
C PRO A 502 -5.88 20.99 28.89
N PRO A 503 -5.56 21.49 30.09
CA PRO A 503 -4.92 20.66 31.12
C PRO A 503 -5.84 19.51 31.53
N TYR A 504 -5.25 18.35 31.86
CA TYR A 504 -6.00 17.22 32.41
C TYR A 504 -6.38 17.43 33.88
N PRO A 505 -7.53 16.92 34.35
CA PRO A 505 -8.60 16.30 33.57
C PRO A 505 -9.52 17.33 32.89
N PHE A 506 -10.02 17.01 31.69
CA PHE A 506 -11.00 17.84 30.96
C PHE A 506 -12.18 17.00 30.45
N ASP A 507 -13.23 17.64 29.92
CA ASP A 507 -14.32 16.96 29.22
C ASP A 507 -13.98 16.75 27.73
N PRO A 508 -13.72 15.51 27.27
CA PRO A 508 -13.24 15.24 25.92
C PRO A 508 -14.30 15.36 24.83
N VAL A 509 -15.58 15.50 25.21
CA VAL A 509 -16.68 15.68 24.26
C VAL A 509 -16.96 17.17 24.01
N ALA A 510 -16.41 18.05 24.83
CA ALA A 510 -16.49 19.49 24.60
C ALA A 510 -15.60 19.87 23.40
N SER A 511 -16.20 19.95 22.21
CA SER A 511 -15.59 20.60 21.06
C SER A 511 -15.80 22.11 21.19
N SER A 512 -14.71 22.86 21.34
CA SER A 512 -14.73 24.30 21.15
C SER A 512 -13.70 24.66 20.09
N ALA A 513 -14.17 25.24 18.99
CA ALA A 513 -13.28 25.84 17.99
C ALA A 513 -12.32 26.82 18.69
N PRO A 514 -11.08 26.99 18.22
CA PRO A 514 -10.15 27.96 18.82
C PRO A 514 -10.78 29.36 18.74
N THR A 515 -10.98 29.99 19.90
CA THR A 515 -11.59 31.32 19.99
C THR A 515 -10.56 32.45 20.04
N THR A 516 -9.26 32.13 20.18
CA THR A 516 -8.15 33.10 20.25
C THR A 516 -6.84 32.50 19.71
N ILE A 517 -5.92 33.36 19.25
CA ILE A 517 -4.57 33.00 18.76
C ILE A 517 -3.72 32.31 19.84
N ASP A 518 -3.98 32.54 21.13
CA ASP A 518 -3.28 31.90 22.25
C ASP A 518 -3.80 30.48 22.58
N THR A 519 -4.68 29.92 21.75
CA THR A 519 -5.27 28.59 21.96
C THR A 519 -4.44 27.53 21.26
N TYR A 520 -3.77 26.66 22.03
CA TYR A 520 -3.11 25.50 21.45
C TYR A 520 -4.11 24.41 21.06
N LEU A 521 -3.84 23.74 19.95
CA LEU A 521 -4.65 22.66 19.38
C LEU A 521 -3.92 21.32 19.51
N VAL A 522 -4.71 20.27 19.70
CA VAL A 522 -4.20 18.92 19.88
C VAL A 522 -3.80 18.32 18.52
N THR A 523 -2.60 17.75 18.46
CA THR A 523 -2.16 16.85 17.39
C THR A 523 -1.93 15.43 17.93
N ARG A 524 -2.17 14.41 17.10
CA ARG A 524 -2.11 12.98 17.49
C ARG A 524 -1.31 12.14 16.48
N GLY A 525 -0.99 10.89 16.81
CA GLY A 525 -0.36 9.93 15.90
C GLY A 525 1.16 9.81 15.98
N ALA A 526 1.86 10.89 16.28
CA ALA A 526 3.32 11.02 16.14
C ALA A 526 3.80 10.94 14.68
N ALA A 527 4.89 11.65 14.36
CA ALA A 527 5.42 11.68 13.00
C ALA A 527 6.46 10.58 12.73
N TRP A 528 6.95 10.53 11.49
CA TRP A 528 8.00 9.61 11.02
C TRP A 528 9.32 9.72 11.82
N ALA A 529 9.59 10.84 12.46
CA ALA A 529 10.73 11.02 13.37
C ALA A 529 10.41 10.70 14.85
N GLY A 530 9.18 10.29 15.14
CA GLY A 530 8.67 10.06 16.50
C GLY A 530 9.39 8.91 17.22
N SER A 531 9.53 9.07 18.55
CA SER A 531 10.11 8.04 19.41
C SER A 531 9.14 6.87 19.65
N PRO A 532 9.62 5.69 20.06
CA PRO A 532 8.75 4.57 20.45
C PRO A 532 7.72 4.92 21.53
N GLN A 533 8.02 5.90 22.40
CA GLN A 533 7.12 6.37 23.44
C GLN A 533 6.03 7.30 22.90
N ALA A 534 6.29 8.00 21.78
CA ALA A 534 5.35 8.96 21.20
C ALA A 534 4.25 8.28 20.37
N VAL A 535 4.53 7.15 19.72
CA VAL A 535 3.63 6.48 18.76
C VAL A 535 2.43 5.73 19.38
N ARG A 536 2.15 5.95 20.67
CA ARG A 536 1.00 5.35 21.37
C ARG A 536 -0.28 6.11 21.01
N CYS A 537 -1.40 5.39 20.92
CA CYS A 537 -2.68 6.00 20.58
C CYS A 537 -3.15 7.03 21.60
N ALA A 538 -2.69 7.00 22.86
CA ALA A 538 -3.06 7.98 23.89
C ALA A 538 -2.12 9.20 23.95
N THR A 539 -0.97 9.19 23.24
CA THR A 539 -0.02 10.30 23.29
C THR A 539 -0.62 11.58 22.69
N ARG A 540 -0.60 12.65 23.47
CA ARG A 540 -1.04 13.97 23.01
C ARG A 540 0.14 14.86 22.73
N HIS A 541 0.12 15.52 21.59
CA HIS A 541 0.96 16.67 21.32
C HIS A 541 0.09 17.91 21.15
N THR A 542 0.73 19.06 21.18
CA THR A 542 0.04 20.34 21.09
C THR A 542 0.85 21.30 20.27
N GLU A 543 0.17 22.08 19.44
CA GLU A 543 0.79 23.07 18.58
C GLU A 543 -0.07 24.34 18.54
N SER A 544 0.53 25.48 18.18
CA SER A 544 -0.25 26.68 17.89
C SER A 544 -0.99 26.51 16.55
N PRO A 545 -2.15 27.16 16.34
CA PRO A 545 -2.93 26.95 15.11
C PRO A 545 -2.19 27.31 13.81
N ASP A 546 -1.30 28.30 13.90
CA ASP A 546 -0.43 28.78 12.84
C ASP A 546 0.84 27.93 12.63
N ALA A 547 1.09 26.93 13.50
CA ALA A 547 2.20 26.03 13.32
C ALA A 547 2.03 25.23 12.03
N HIS A 548 3.13 25.05 11.33
CA HIS A 548 3.22 24.17 10.17
C HIS A 548 4.65 23.64 10.12
N ASP A 549 4.81 22.34 9.88
CA ASP A 549 6.10 21.75 9.60
C ASP A 549 5.96 20.45 8.78
N GLN A 550 7.08 19.92 8.31
CA GLN A 550 7.16 18.67 7.55
C GLN A 550 6.68 17.41 8.30
N PHE A 551 6.31 17.52 9.58
CA PHE A 551 5.85 16.44 10.43
C PHE A 551 4.35 16.50 10.68
N ILE A 552 3.65 17.57 10.30
CA ILE A 552 2.22 17.77 10.59
C ILE A 552 1.38 17.67 9.32
N GLY A 553 0.42 16.76 9.32
CA GLY A 553 -0.67 16.59 8.35
C GLY A 553 -2.02 16.48 9.06
N PHE A 554 -2.98 15.78 8.46
CA PHE A 554 -4.33 15.61 9.05
C PHE A 554 -5.16 14.54 8.35
N ARG A 555 -6.32 14.22 8.95
CA ARG A 555 -7.39 13.41 8.34
C ARG A 555 -8.77 13.99 8.64
N VAL A 556 -9.81 13.55 7.94
CA VAL A 556 -11.17 14.13 7.99
C VAL A 556 -12.21 13.13 8.51
N VAL A 557 -13.29 13.64 9.13
CA VAL A 557 -14.47 12.86 9.57
C VAL A 557 -15.80 13.37 9.02
N TYR A 558 -16.81 12.49 8.98
CA TYR A 558 -18.25 12.78 8.77
C TYR A 558 -19.08 12.20 9.91
N GLN A 559 -20.22 12.84 10.22
CA GLN A 559 -21.26 12.26 11.08
C GLN A 559 -22.31 11.53 10.26
#